data_AF-A0A2P6R9W5-F1
#
_entry.id   AF-A0A2P6R9W5-F1
#
_cell.length_a   1.000
_cell.length_b   1.000
_cell.length_c   1.000
_cell.angle_alpha   90.00
_cell.angle_beta   90.00
_cell.angle_gamma   90.00
#
_symmetry.space_group_name_H-M   'P 1'
#
loop_
_entity.id
_entity.type
_entity.pdbx_description
1 polymer ?
#
loop_
_entity_poly.entity_id
_entity_poly.type
_entity_poly.pdbx_seq_one_letter_code
_entity_poly.pdbx_strand_id
1 'polypeptide(L)'
;MVEKAESINRALDAAVSLKDPITIHEAMRYSLLAGGKRVRPVLCVAACQLVRGSESVAVLAACAVKMIHTMSLIHDDLTCMDNDELCRGKPTNHKVFGEDVTVLAGDELFSFAFEHLALSTVGVEPSRIVRAVEELARSIGSEGLVAGQVVDTHSEGLSDVGLDRVPGVQTPPQNCSSS
;
A
#
# COMPACT_ATOMS: atom_id res chain seq x y z
N MET A 1 -15.19 12.36 6.48
CA MET A 1 -14.41 11.14 6.09
C MET A 1 -15.05 10.39 4.93
N VAL A 2 -16.37 10.18 4.94
CA VAL A 2 -17.10 9.45 3.88
C VAL A 2 -16.89 10.06 2.48
N GLU A 3 -17.12 11.37 2.32
CA GLU A 3 -16.96 12.08 1.04
C GLU A 3 -15.55 11.94 0.43
N LYS A 4 -14.50 12.00 1.26
CA LYS A 4 -13.11 11.81 0.83
C LYS A 4 -12.87 10.39 0.33
N ALA A 5 -13.38 9.39 1.04
CA ALA A 5 -13.26 7.99 0.63
C ALA A 5 -13.95 7.74 -0.73
N GLU A 6 -15.09 8.37 -0.99
CA GLU A 6 -15.77 8.30 -2.28
C GLU A 6 -14.99 8.96 -3.41
N SER A 7 -14.41 10.15 -3.17
CA SER A 7 -13.53 10.83 -4.14
C SER A 7 -12.35 9.94 -4.54
N ILE A 8 -11.71 9.32 -3.54
CA ILE A 8 -10.59 8.40 -3.75
C ILE A 8 -11.04 7.13 -4.46
N ASN A 9 -12.21 6.57 -4.14
CA ASN A 9 -12.74 5.40 -4.85
C ASN A 9 -12.96 5.71 -6.34
N ARG A 10 -13.51 6.88 -6.68
CA ARG A 10 -13.67 7.31 -8.08
C ARG A 10 -12.33 7.47 -8.78
N ALA A 11 -11.35 8.07 -8.11
CA ALA A 11 -10.01 8.24 -8.66
C ALA A 11 -9.29 6.90 -8.89
N LEU A 12 -9.43 5.93 -7.98
CA LEU A 12 -8.88 4.59 -8.13
C LEU A 12 -9.54 3.83 -9.28
N ASP A 13 -10.86 3.91 -9.38
CA ASP A 13 -11.62 3.27 -10.46
C ASP A 13 -11.22 3.81 -11.83
N ALA A 14 -11.02 5.13 -11.94
CA ALA A 14 -10.54 5.78 -13.15
C ALA A 14 -9.06 5.47 -13.47
N ALA A 15 -8.20 5.36 -12.44
CA ALA A 15 -6.78 5.13 -12.62
C ALA A 15 -6.46 3.72 -13.13
N VAL A 16 -7.18 2.69 -12.67
CA VAL A 16 -6.93 1.30 -13.05
C VAL A 16 -8.08 0.81 -13.94
N SER A 17 -8.11 1.23 -15.20
CA SER A 17 -9.13 0.77 -16.17
C SER A 17 -8.84 -0.66 -16.67
N LEU A 18 -9.88 -1.32 -17.18
CA LEU A 18 -9.73 -2.61 -17.86
C LEU A 18 -9.08 -2.41 -19.23
N LYS A 19 -7.94 -3.08 -19.44
CA LYS A 19 -7.18 -3.09 -20.70
C LYS A 19 -6.44 -4.42 -20.83
N ASP A 20 -5.90 -4.71 -22.01
CA ASP A 20 -5.08 -5.91 -22.21
C ASP A 20 -3.74 -5.81 -21.45
N PRO A 21 -3.30 -6.89 -20.75
CA PRO A 21 -3.99 -8.17 -20.57
C PRO A 21 -5.13 -8.09 -19.54
N ILE A 22 -6.36 -8.41 -19.96
CA ILE A 22 -7.58 -8.18 -19.18
C ILE A 22 -7.54 -8.82 -17.79
N THR A 23 -6.99 -10.04 -17.68
CA THR A 23 -6.97 -10.84 -16.46
C THR A 23 -6.18 -10.17 -15.33
N ILE A 24 -5.04 -9.53 -15.65
CA ILE A 24 -4.26 -8.79 -14.67
C ILE A 24 -5.05 -7.59 -14.16
N HIS A 25 -5.65 -6.83 -15.07
CA HIS A 25 -6.44 -5.65 -14.69
C HIS A 25 -7.70 -6.01 -13.90
N GLU A 26 -8.35 -7.14 -14.18
CA GLU A 26 -9.45 -7.66 -13.37
C GLU A 26 -8.99 -8.02 -11.96
N ALA A 27 -7.88 -8.74 -11.82
CA ALA A 27 -7.31 -9.12 -10.53
C ALA A 27 -6.88 -7.90 -9.69
N MET A 28 -6.23 -6.91 -10.30
CA MET A 28 -5.86 -5.65 -9.62
C MET A 28 -7.12 -4.93 -9.10
N ARG A 29 -8.12 -4.75 -9.98
CA ARG A 29 -9.35 -4.02 -9.67
C ARG A 29 -10.17 -4.75 -8.60
N TYR A 30 -10.22 -6.07 -8.64
CA TYR A 30 -10.96 -6.89 -7.67
C TYR A 30 -10.60 -6.53 -6.24
N SER A 31 -9.30 -6.56 -5.90
CA SER A 31 -8.83 -6.26 -4.55
C SER A 31 -8.76 -4.76 -4.25
N LEU A 32 -8.40 -3.93 -5.23
CA LEU A 32 -8.26 -2.48 -5.06
C LEU A 32 -9.60 -1.80 -4.77
N LEU A 33 -10.65 -2.24 -5.47
CA LEU A 33 -11.99 -1.68 -5.43
C LEU A 33 -12.94 -2.44 -4.48
N ALA A 34 -12.47 -3.48 -3.77
CA ALA A 34 -13.23 -4.21 -2.75
C ALA A 34 -13.66 -3.39 -1.51
N GLY A 35 -13.52 -2.06 -1.54
CA GLY A 35 -13.89 -1.17 -0.45
C GLY A 35 -12.86 -1.12 0.68
N GLY A 36 -13.33 -0.85 1.90
CA GLY A 36 -12.51 -0.66 3.10
C GLY A 36 -12.49 0.80 3.58
N LYS A 37 -11.90 1.03 4.75
CA LYS A 37 -11.95 2.34 5.46
C LYS A 37 -11.17 3.47 4.77
N ARG A 38 -10.32 3.15 3.78
CA ARG A 38 -9.45 4.09 3.05
C ARG A 38 -8.62 5.01 3.97
N VAL A 39 -8.16 4.50 5.12
CA VAL A 39 -7.43 5.30 6.12
C VAL A 39 -6.15 5.93 5.55
N ARG A 40 -5.25 5.14 4.95
CA ARG A 40 -3.98 5.65 4.39
C ARG A 40 -4.20 6.75 3.32
N PRO A 41 -5.11 6.56 2.33
CA PRO A 41 -5.42 7.63 1.38
C PRO A 41 -6.01 8.90 2.02
N VAL A 42 -6.93 8.74 2.98
CA VAL A 42 -7.52 9.88 3.69
C VAL A 42 -6.46 10.65 4.49
N LEU A 43 -5.49 9.97 5.09
CA LEU A 43 -4.36 10.60 5.78
C LEU A 43 -3.47 11.39 4.82
N CYS A 44 -3.17 10.84 3.64
CA CYS A 44 -2.40 11.55 2.60
C CYS A 44 -3.09 12.86 2.19
N VAL A 45 -4.40 12.80 1.90
CA VAL A 45 -5.20 13.99 1.56
C VAL A 45 -5.25 14.99 2.72
N ALA A 46 -5.48 14.50 3.95
CA ALA A 46 -5.54 15.36 5.14
C ALA A 46 -4.21 16.07 5.41
N ALA A 47 -3.08 15.38 5.26
CA ALA A 47 -1.75 15.96 5.44
C ALA A 47 -1.47 17.07 4.41
N CYS A 48 -1.84 16.86 3.14
CA CYS A 48 -1.71 17.90 2.11
C CYS A 48 -2.56 19.13 2.44
N GLN A 49 -3.82 18.95 2.84
CA GLN A 49 -4.71 20.04 3.19
C GLN A 49 -4.27 20.79 4.47
N LEU A 50 -3.70 20.09 5.44
CA LEU A 50 -3.16 20.69 6.66
C LEU A 50 -2.10 21.76 6.34
N VAL A 51 -1.29 21.52 5.30
CA VAL A 51 -0.29 22.46 4.81
C VAL A 51 -0.80 23.34 3.65
N ARG A 52 -2.12 23.44 3.48
CA ARG A 52 -2.82 24.25 2.47
C ARG A 52 -2.55 23.85 1.02
N GLY A 53 -2.17 22.60 0.77
CA GLY A 53 -2.06 22.03 -0.57
C GLY A 53 -3.42 21.67 -1.17
N SER A 54 -3.42 21.40 -2.49
CA SER A 54 -4.65 21.04 -3.21
C SER A 54 -5.06 19.59 -2.94
N GLU A 55 -6.34 19.38 -2.63
CA GLU A 55 -6.93 18.04 -2.53
C GLU A 55 -6.83 17.28 -3.84
N SER A 56 -7.07 17.93 -4.99
CA SER A 56 -7.04 17.26 -6.30
C SER A 56 -5.69 16.64 -6.61
N VAL A 57 -4.60 17.29 -6.19
CA VAL A 57 -3.23 16.78 -6.31
C VAL A 57 -2.99 15.64 -5.32
N ALA A 58 -3.44 15.81 -4.08
CA ALA A 58 -3.24 14.82 -3.03
C ALA A 58 -3.97 13.50 -3.28
N VAL A 59 -5.15 13.54 -3.92
CA VAL A 59 -5.92 12.35 -4.28
C VAL A 59 -5.12 11.42 -5.20
N LEU A 60 -4.32 11.96 -6.11
CA LEU A 60 -3.49 11.16 -7.02
C LEU A 60 -2.37 10.43 -6.27
N ALA A 61 -1.66 11.12 -5.37
CA ALA A 61 -0.69 10.48 -4.49
C ALA A 61 -1.36 9.47 -3.53
N ALA A 62 -2.55 9.78 -3.05
CA ALA A 62 -3.34 8.89 -2.21
C ALA A 62 -3.76 7.60 -2.94
N CYS A 63 -4.02 7.67 -4.26
CA CYS A 63 -4.25 6.49 -5.10
C CYS A 63 -3.01 5.61 -5.14
N ALA A 64 -1.82 6.18 -5.39
CA ALA A 64 -0.56 5.43 -5.39
C ALA A 64 -0.33 4.70 -4.05
N VAL A 65 -0.49 5.41 -2.93
CA VAL A 65 -0.41 4.80 -1.58
C VAL A 65 -1.43 3.67 -1.41
N LYS A 66 -2.63 3.78 -1.99
CA LYS A 66 -3.62 2.71 -1.91
C LYS A 66 -3.32 1.52 -2.81
N MET A 67 -2.72 1.75 -3.98
CA MET A 67 -2.23 0.68 -4.86
C MET A 67 -1.16 -0.11 -4.12
N ILE A 68 -0.20 0.58 -3.49
CA ILE A 68 0.81 -0.05 -2.64
C ILE A 68 0.17 -0.89 -1.54
N HIS A 69 -0.68 -0.29 -0.73
CA HIS A 69 -1.32 -1.02 0.36
C HIS A 69 -2.19 -2.19 -0.13
N THR A 70 -2.75 -2.11 -1.34
CA THR A 70 -3.53 -3.22 -1.88
C THR A 70 -2.64 -4.36 -2.34
N MET A 71 -1.52 -4.06 -3.00
CA MET A 71 -0.58 -5.09 -3.41
C MET A 71 -0.04 -5.87 -2.21
N SER A 72 0.32 -5.18 -1.12
CA SER A 72 0.88 -5.86 0.06
C SER A 72 -0.10 -6.90 0.59
N LEU A 73 -1.38 -6.55 0.70
CA LEU A 73 -2.42 -7.49 1.15
C LEU A 73 -2.62 -8.66 0.20
N ILE A 74 -2.58 -8.40 -1.12
CA ILE A 74 -2.74 -9.47 -2.11
C ILE A 74 -1.60 -10.50 -1.99
N HIS A 75 -0.38 -10.03 -1.72
CA HIS A 75 0.78 -10.90 -1.50
C HIS A 75 0.74 -11.57 -0.13
N ASP A 76 0.34 -10.86 0.94
CA ASP A 76 0.15 -11.42 2.29
C ASP A 76 -0.87 -12.57 2.28
N ASP A 77 -1.93 -12.47 1.46
CA ASP A 77 -2.95 -13.51 1.35
C ASP A 77 -2.43 -14.83 0.71
N LEU A 78 -1.26 -14.85 0.05
CA LEU A 78 -0.77 -16.04 -0.68
C LEU A 78 -0.51 -17.25 0.23
N THR A 79 -0.58 -18.46 -0.34
CA THR A 79 -0.34 -19.73 0.36
C THR A 79 1.02 -19.80 1.08
N CYS A 80 2.03 -19.09 0.57
CA CYS A 80 3.37 -19.03 1.16
C CYS A 80 3.55 -17.94 2.25
N MET A 81 2.53 -17.11 2.45
CA MET A 81 2.46 -16.05 3.45
C MET A 81 1.39 -16.44 4.48
N ASP A 82 0.27 -15.73 4.58
CA ASP A 82 -0.78 -16.00 5.58
C ASP A 82 -1.72 -17.15 5.18
N ASN A 83 -1.73 -17.53 3.88
CA ASN A 83 -2.61 -18.54 3.32
C ASN A 83 -4.11 -18.28 3.62
N ASP A 84 -4.51 -17.01 3.61
CA ASP A 84 -5.86 -16.58 3.92
C ASP A 84 -6.83 -16.90 2.77
N GLU A 85 -7.99 -17.48 3.10
CA GLU A 85 -9.03 -17.75 2.09
C GLU A 85 -9.98 -16.56 1.88
N LEU A 86 -10.07 -15.66 2.86
CA LEU A 86 -10.98 -14.51 2.84
C LEU A 86 -10.27 -13.21 3.23
N CYS A 87 -10.41 -12.17 2.41
CA CYS A 87 -10.01 -10.82 2.76
C CYS A 87 -11.20 -9.87 2.66
N ARG A 88 -11.50 -9.15 3.74
CA ARG A 88 -12.67 -8.25 3.87
C ARG A 88 -14.01 -8.93 3.54
N GLY A 89 -14.16 -10.19 3.93
CA GLY A 89 -15.39 -10.96 3.73
C GLY A 89 -15.63 -11.43 2.29
N LYS A 90 -14.62 -11.35 1.41
CA LYS A 90 -14.63 -11.90 0.05
C LYS A 90 -13.47 -12.89 -0.12
N PRO A 91 -13.58 -13.86 -1.05
CA PRO A 91 -12.45 -14.70 -1.42
C PRO A 91 -11.19 -13.87 -1.71
N THR A 92 -10.03 -14.34 -1.23
CA THR A 92 -8.75 -13.70 -1.55
C THR A 92 -8.43 -13.78 -3.03
N ASN A 93 -7.52 -12.94 -3.50
CA ASN A 93 -7.23 -12.80 -4.93
C ASN A 93 -6.82 -14.16 -5.55
N HIS A 94 -5.94 -14.90 -4.87
CA HIS A 94 -5.44 -16.19 -5.36
C HIS A 94 -6.51 -17.28 -5.38
N LYS A 95 -7.56 -17.19 -4.54
CA LYS A 95 -8.72 -18.09 -4.60
C LYS A 95 -9.61 -17.81 -5.82
N VAL A 96 -9.60 -16.59 -6.35
CA VAL A 96 -10.42 -16.21 -7.53
C VAL A 96 -9.64 -16.37 -8.82
N PHE A 97 -8.38 -15.94 -8.86
CA PHE A 97 -7.60 -15.80 -10.09
C PHE A 97 -6.40 -16.76 -10.19
N GLY A 98 -6.08 -17.50 -9.13
CA GLY A 98 -4.87 -18.31 -9.06
C GLY A 98 -3.66 -17.54 -8.53
N GLU A 99 -2.67 -18.26 -8.01
CA GLU A 99 -1.46 -17.67 -7.40
C GLU A 99 -0.58 -16.92 -8.42
N ASP A 100 -0.48 -17.45 -9.65
CA ASP A 100 0.31 -16.86 -10.74
C ASP A 100 -0.21 -15.46 -11.13
N VAL A 101 -1.51 -15.33 -11.36
CA VAL A 101 -2.15 -14.04 -11.65
C VAL A 101 -2.06 -13.11 -10.43
N THR A 102 -2.18 -13.66 -9.22
CA THR A 102 -2.12 -12.89 -7.97
C THR A 102 -0.77 -12.22 -7.77
N VAL A 103 0.32 -12.96 -7.95
CA VAL A 103 1.68 -12.41 -7.87
C VAL A 103 1.84 -11.27 -8.86
N LEU A 104 1.49 -11.52 -10.13
CA LEU A 104 1.63 -10.53 -11.22
C LEU A 104 0.72 -9.30 -11.03
N ALA A 105 -0.49 -9.47 -10.48
CA ALA A 105 -1.37 -8.35 -10.18
C ALA A 105 -0.83 -7.49 -9.03
N GLY A 106 -0.19 -8.10 -8.04
CA GLY A 106 0.53 -7.38 -7.00
C GLY A 106 1.73 -6.60 -7.54
N ASP A 107 2.54 -7.24 -8.39
CA ASP A 107 3.70 -6.60 -9.05
C ASP A 107 3.28 -5.44 -9.95
N GLU A 108 2.19 -5.59 -10.71
CA GLU A 108 1.65 -4.52 -11.54
C GLU A 108 1.10 -3.37 -10.69
N LEU A 109 0.41 -3.64 -9.57
CA LEU A 109 0.01 -2.58 -8.62
C LEU A 109 1.21 -1.87 -8.00
N PHE A 110 2.31 -2.59 -7.72
CA PHE A 110 3.57 -2.01 -7.26
C PHE A 110 4.12 -1.04 -8.29
N SER A 111 4.32 -1.51 -9.52
CA SER A 111 4.86 -0.72 -10.63
C SER A 111 3.99 0.49 -10.95
N PHE A 112 2.69 0.25 -11.12
CA PHE A 112 1.72 1.27 -11.51
C PHE A 112 1.54 2.36 -10.45
N ALA A 113 1.76 2.07 -9.17
CA ALA A 113 1.72 3.11 -8.13
C ALA A 113 2.74 4.22 -8.39
N PHE A 114 3.95 3.86 -8.81
CA PHE A 114 5.01 4.82 -9.13
C PHE A 114 4.75 5.55 -10.44
N GLU A 115 4.32 4.82 -11.48
CA GLU A 115 3.91 5.42 -12.75
C GLU A 115 2.78 6.44 -12.53
N HIS A 116 1.74 6.05 -11.79
CA HIS A 116 0.61 6.91 -11.49
C HIS A 116 1.02 8.16 -10.71
N LEU A 117 1.85 8.01 -9.67
CA LEU A 117 2.36 9.13 -8.88
C LEU A 117 3.19 10.10 -9.74
N ALA A 118 4.04 9.58 -10.61
CA ALA A 118 4.93 10.38 -11.44
C ALA A 118 4.21 11.09 -12.59
N LEU A 119 3.30 10.40 -13.29
CA LEU A 119 2.70 10.88 -14.54
C LEU A 119 1.35 11.57 -14.35
N SER A 120 0.59 11.21 -13.31
CA SER A 120 -0.75 11.80 -13.10
C SER A 120 -0.69 13.11 -12.31
N THR A 121 0.35 13.30 -11.48
CA THR A 121 0.48 14.47 -10.61
C THR A 121 0.84 15.73 -11.42
N VAL A 122 -0.16 16.56 -11.69
CA VAL A 122 -0.03 17.81 -12.46
C VAL A 122 -0.03 19.04 -11.56
N GLY A 123 0.60 20.14 -12.01
CA GLY A 123 0.64 21.41 -11.27
C GLY A 123 1.57 21.39 -10.05
N VAL A 124 2.51 20.45 -10.01
CA VAL A 124 3.53 20.30 -8.97
C VAL A 124 4.91 20.31 -9.62
N GLU A 125 5.87 20.99 -9.01
CA GLU A 125 7.26 20.99 -9.48
C GLU A 125 7.82 19.56 -9.59
N PRO A 126 8.48 19.19 -10.71
CA PRO A 126 9.01 17.84 -10.90
C PRO A 126 9.92 17.35 -9.76
N SER A 127 10.72 18.24 -9.17
CA SER A 127 11.58 17.93 -8.02
C SER A 127 10.80 17.45 -6.79
N ARG A 128 9.58 17.96 -6.57
CA ARG A 128 8.69 17.52 -5.49
C ARG A 128 8.05 16.16 -5.78
N ILE A 129 7.75 15.88 -7.06
CA ILE A 129 7.23 14.57 -7.48
C ILE A 129 8.31 13.50 -7.30
N VAL A 130 9.55 13.78 -7.75
CA VAL A 130 10.69 12.88 -7.54
C VAL A 130 10.93 12.63 -6.05
N ARG A 131 10.88 13.67 -5.21
CA ARG A 131 10.96 13.50 -3.76
C ARG A 131 9.82 12.64 -3.21
N ALA A 132 8.58 12.82 -3.66
CA ALA A 132 7.47 11.98 -3.22
C ALA A 132 7.64 10.50 -3.63
N VAL A 133 8.19 10.25 -4.82
CA VAL A 133 8.57 8.90 -5.28
C VAL A 133 9.65 8.30 -4.38
N GLU A 134 10.69 9.06 -4.04
CA GLU A 134 11.76 8.63 -3.13
C GLU A 134 11.22 8.27 -1.74
N GLU A 135 10.38 9.12 -1.15
CA GLU A 135 9.78 8.87 0.17
C GLU A 135 8.85 7.64 0.14
N LEU A 136 8.07 7.48 -0.94
CA LEU A 136 7.23 6.29 -1.11
C LEU A 136 8.10 5.03 -1.19
N ALA A 137 9.14 5.04 -2.03
CA ALA A 137 10.06 3.92 -2.19
C ALA A 137 10.77 3.53 -0.88
N ARG A 138 11.26 4.50 -0.11
CA ARG A 138 11.84 4.24 1.22
C ARG A 138 10.84 3.63 2.19
N SER A 139 9.61 4.16 2.22
CA SER A 139 8.57 3.68 3.13
C SER A 139 8.11 2.24 2.87
N ILE A 140 8.30 1.74 1.65
CA ILE A 140 7.87 0.39 1.26
C ILE A 140 9.01 -0.63 1.25
N GLY A 141 10.25 -0.19 1.07
CA GLY A 141 11.41 -1.07 0.89
C GLY A 141 11.93 -1.73 2.17
N SER A 142 13.21 -2.07 2.17
CA SER A 142 13.93 -2.77 3.25
C SER A 142 14.10 -1.97 4.55
N GLU A 143 13.63 -0.73 4.60
CA GLU A 143 13.60 0.10 5.81
C GLU A 143 12.16 0.36 6.29
N GLY A 144 11.17 -0.22 5.61
CA GLY A 144 9.75 0.02 5.85
C GLY A 144 8.90 -1.24 5.72
N LEU A 145 7.87 -1.18 4.87
CA LEU A 145 6.86 -2.24 4.74
C LEU A 145 7.44 -3.64 4.59
N VAL A 146 8.36 -3.85 3.64
CA VAL A 146 8.95 -5.17 3.38
C VAL A 146 9.78 -5.66 4.56
N ALA A 147 10.51 -4.78 5.23
CA ALA A 147 11.26 -5.15 6.43
C ALA A 147 10.34 -5.63 7.55
N GLY A 148 9.21 -4.93 7.73
CA GLY A 148 8.15 -5.34 8.65
C GLY A 148 7.61 -6.73 8.32
N GLN A 149 7.25 -6.98 7.06
CA GLN A 149 6.75 -8.28 6.61
C GLN A 149 7.75 -9.42 6.87
N VAL A 150 9.02 -9.21 6.51
CA VAL A 150 10.07 -10.23 6.74
C VAL A 150 10.22 -10.55 8.23
N VAL A 151 10.23 -9.54 9.09
CA VAL A 151 10.30 -9.76 10.54
C VAL A 151 9.07 -10.50 11.05
N ASP A 152 7.88 -10.14 10.58
CA ASP A 152 6.61 -10.74 11.00
C ASP A 152 6.57 -12.24 10.64
N THR A 153 6.79 -12.59 9.37
CA THR A 153 6.80 -13.98 8.89
C THR A 153 7.86 -14.84 9.59
N HIS A 154 9.03 -14.29 9.90
CA HIS A 154 10.07 -15.02 10.64
C HIS A 154 9.85 -15.10 12.15
N SER A 155 8.93 -14.30 12.68
CA SER A 155 8.59 -14.30 14.11
C SER A 155 7.40 -15.20 14.43
N GLU A 156 6.65 -15.65 13.42
CA GLU A 156 5.54 -16.58 13.60
C GLU A 156 5.99 -17.87 14.32
N GLY A 157 5.25 -18.26 15.36
CA GLY A 157 5.56 -19.46 16.16
C GLY A 157 6.63 -19.27 17.24
N LEU A 158 7.24 -18.09 17.38
CA LEU A 158 8.12 -17.78 18.50
C LEU A 158 7.29 -17.36 19.73
N SER A 159 7.61 -17.93 20.89
CA SER A 159 6.91 -17.67 22.15
C SER A 159 7.38 -16.41 22.90
N ASP A 160 8.51 -15.82 22.47
CA ASP A 160 9.16 -14.69 23.12
C ASP A 160 9.64 -13.68 22.08
N VAL A 161 8.70 -12.86 21.59
CA VAL A 161 8.96 -11.82 20.59
C VAL A 161 8.80 -10.46 21.28
N GLY A 162 9.92 -9.81 21.57
CA GLY A 162 9.93 -8.43 22.03
C GLY A 162 9.54 -7.46 20.90
N LEU A 163 8.73 -6.45 21.23
CA LEU A 163 8.28 -5.42 20.28
C LEU A 163 9.42 -4.56 19.70
N ASP A 164 10.62 -4.64 20.29
CA ASP A 164 11.85 -3.99 19.86
C ASP A 164 12.41 -4.54 18.53
N ARG A 165 11.94 -5.70 18.07
CA ARG A 165 12.40 -6.32 16.81
C ARG A 165 11.67 -5.83 15.57
N VAL A 166 10.55 -5.11 15.71
CA VAL A 166 9.77 -4.60 14.59
C VAL A 166 10.37 -3.27 14.10
N PRO A 167 10.84 -3.17 12.83
CA PRO A 167 11.39 -1.94 12.28
C PRO A 167 10.41 -0.76 12.42
N GLY A 168 10.87 0.35 13.00
CA GLY A 168 10.06 1.55 13.27
C GLY A 168 9.55 1.67 14.71
N VAL A 169 9.66 0.63 15.53
CA VAL A 169 9.50 0.73 16.99
C VAL A 169 10.87 1.06 17.60
N GLN A 170 11.25 2.34 17.59
CA GLN A 170 12.39 2.79 18.38
C GLN A 170 12.06 2.64 19.86
N THR A 171 12.55 1.59 20.50
CA THR A 171 12.73 1.62 21.95
C THR A 171 13.79 2.67 22.26
N PRO A 172 13.53 3.64 23.16
CA PRO A 172 14.55 4.59 23.56
C PRO A 172 15.75 3.82 24.11
N PRO A 173 16.99 4.32 23.91
CA PRO A 173 18.16 3.66 24.47
C PRO A 173 17.94 3.53 25.98
N GLN A 174 17.92 2.28 26.47
CA GLN A 174 18.06 2.04 27.90
C GLN A 174 19.44 2.58 28.27
N ASN A 175 19.45 3.78 28.85
CA ASN A 175 20.60 4.24 29.61
C ASN A 175 20.80 3.21 30.72
N CYS A 176 21.71 2.27 30.51
CA CYS A 176 22.32 1.49 31.59
C CYS A 176 23.10 2.48 32.47
N SER A 177 22.40 3.15 33.37
CA SER A 177 22.96 3.69 34.58
C SER A 177 23.13 2.53 35.57
N SER A 178 24.35 2.04 35.69
CA SER A 178 24.79 1.27 36.86
C SER A 178 26.28 1.52 37.08
N SER A 179 26.53 2.36 38.08
CA SER A 179 27.59 2.28 39.10
C SER A 179 28.87 1.51 38.80
#